data_AF-A0A9D1GVL3-F1
#
_entry.id   AF-A0A9D1GVL3-F1
#
_cell.length_a   1.000
_cell.length_b   1.000
_cell.length_c   1.000
_cell.angle_alpha   90.00
_cell.angle_beta   90.00
_cell.angle_gamma   90.00
#
_symmetry.space_group_name_H-M   'P 1'
#
loop_
_entity.id
_entity.type
_entity.pdbx_description
1 polymer ?
#
loop_
_entity_poly.entity_id
_entity_poly.type
_entity_poly.pdbx_seq_one_letter_code
_entity_poly.pdbx_strand_id
1 'polypeptide(L)'
;EQGDDRVLACSRQRLRTSDPATGETLWEIEGHYRDANPQWYGERILISKEEGQVQLLDPGSGETQVEIESGVARLDKAGLVRDGSRVVVTGPGGRVAAVDLDDGSNQVLGQISIDYVYSTPLLEDDLYVVATMGGELRGYRLPPS
;
A
#
# COMPACT_ATOMS: atom_id res chain seq x y z
N GLU A 1 1.39 10.23 -21.26
CA GLU A 1 1.65 9.16 -20.28
C GLU A 1 1.74 7.85 -21.05
N GLN A 2 2.91 7.20 -21.07
CA GLN A 2 3.01 5.80 -21.47
C GLN A 2 2.43 5.02 -20.30
N GLY A 3 1.21 4.52 -20.45
CA GLY A 3 0.69 3.54 -19.50
C GLY A 3 1.63 2.33 -19.52
N ASP A 4 2.05 1.90 -18.35
CA ASP A 4 2.86 0.70 -18.16
C ASP A 4 2.30 -0.45 -19.00
N ASP A 5 3.13 -0.99 -19.89
CA ASP A 5 2.79 -2.07 -20.82
C ASP A 5 2.76 -3.43 -20.10
N ARG A 6 2.25 -3.45 -18.86
CA ARG A 6 2.36 -4.56 -17.92
C ARG A 6 1.16 -4.61 -16.99
N VAL A 7 0.61 -5.81 -16.81
CA VAL A 7 -0.41 -6.11 -15.80
C VAL A 7 0.26 -6.63 -14.55
N LEU A 8 -0.10 -6.09 -13.39
CA LEU A 8 0.36 -6.54 -12.09
C LEU A 8 -0.69 -7.45 -11.45
N ALA A 9 -0.28 -8.63 -11.00
CA ALA A 9 -1.17 -9.59 -10.36
C ALA A 9 -0.53 -10.17 -9.10
N CYS A 10 -1.35 -10.27 -8.05
CA CYS A 10 -0.92 -10.77 -6.76
C CYS A 10 -1.84 -11.88 -6.27
N SER A 11 -1.23 -12.94 -5.74
CA SER A 11 -1.89 -14.05 -5.07
C SER A 11 -1.33 -14.19 -3.65
N ARG A 12 -1.79 -15.18 -2.88
CA ARG A 12 -1.26 -15.41 -1.52
C ARG A 12 0.24 -15.64 -1.47
N GLN A 13 0.79 -16.26 -2.51
CA GLN A 13 2.16 -16.78 -2.51
C GLN A 13 3.05 -16.14 -3.57
N ARG A 14 2.49 -15.29 -4.44
CA ARG A 14 3.19 -14.77 -5.62
C ARG A 14 2.78 -13.35 -5.95
N LEU A 15 3.74 -12.58 -6.43
CA LEU A 15 3.54 -11.33 -7.16
C LEU A 15 4.14 -11.53 -8.54
N ARG A 16 3.43 -11.12 -9.59
CA ARG A 16 3.91 -11.26 -10.97
C ARG A 16 3.53 -10.06 -11.81
N THR A 17 4.28 -9.85 -12.88
CA THR A 17 3.84 -9.01 -14.00
C THR A 17 3.67 -9.84 -15.26
N SER A 18 2.78 -9.38 -16.13
CA SER A 18 2.50 -10.02 -17.41
C SER A 18 2.33 -8.99 -18.52
N ASP A 19 2.68 -9.36 -19.74
CA ASP A 19 2.33 -8.59 -20.93
C ASP A 19 0.79 -8.52 -21.07
N PRO A 20 0.17 -7.33 -21.20
CA PRO A 20 -1.28 -7.18 -21.27
C PRO A 20 -1.89 -7.76 -22.56
N ALA A 21 -1.13 -7.79 -23.66
CA ALA A 21 -1.59 -8.25 -24.96
C ALA A 21 -1.51 -9.77 -25.11
N THR A 22 -0.45 -10.40 -24.59
CA THR A 22 -0.20 -11.84 -24.75
C THR A 22 -0.56 -12.64 -23.50
N GLY A 23 -0.53 -12.01 -22.32
CA GLY A 23 -0.66 -12.68 -21.03
C GLY A 23 0.60 -13.42 -20.57
N GLU A 24 1.72 -13.28 -21.29
CA GLU A 24 2.98 -13.92 -20.92
C GLU A 24 3.53 -13.30 -19.63
N THR A 25 3.98 -14.15 -18.71
CA THR A 25 4.64 -13.71 -17.47
C THR A 25 6.00 -13.10 -17.82
N LEU A 26 6.20 -11.83 -17.45
CA LEU A 26 7.48 -11.14 -17.64
C LEU A 26 8.44 -11.47 -16.49
N TRP A 27 7.92 -11.45 -15.26
CA TRP A 27 8.59 -11.97 -14.07
C TRP A 27 7.57 -12.39 -13.01
N GLU A 28 8.01 -13.25 -12.11
CA GLU A 28 7.24 -13.72 -10.97
C GLU A 28 8.18 -13.95 -9.77
N ILE A 29 7.75 -13.51 -8.60
CA ILE A 29 8.46 -13.71 -7.33
C ILE A 29 7.55 -14.45 -6.35
N GLU A 30 8.13 -15.36 -5.58
CA GLU A 30 7.44 -16.06 -4.49
C GLU A 30 7.57 -15.29 -3.17
N GLY A 31 6.55 -15.36 -2.32
CA GLY A 31 6.54 -14.70 -1.03
C GLY A 31 5.16 -14.60 -0.40
N HIS A 32 5.07 -13.99 0.78
CA HIS A 32 3.79 -13.79 1.46
C HIS A 32 3.13 -12.49 0.98
N TYR A 33 2.12 -12.61 0.11
CA TYR A 33 1.41 -11.47 -0.50
C TYR A 33 -0.13 -11.56 -0.36
N ARG A 34 -0.63 -12.37 0.58
CA ARG A 34 -2.07 -12.59 0.80
C ARG A 34 -2.87 -11.28 0.83
N ASP A 35 -2.38 -10.32 1.60
CA ASP A 35 -3.04 -9.04 1.86
C ASP A 35 -2.31 -7.86 1.22
N ALA A 36 -1.41 -8.14 0.26
CA ALA A 36 -0.75 -7.10 -0.51
C ALA A 36 -1.72 -6.46 -1.52
N ASN A 37 -1.60 -5.14 -1.66
CA ASN A 37 -2.27 -4.36 -2.70
C ASN A 37 -1.20 -3.66 -3.55
N PRO A 38 -0.71 -4.32 -4.61
CA PRO A 38 0.39 -3.80 -5.39
C PRO A 38 -0.11 -2.72 -6.37
N GLN A 39 0.61 -1.61 -6.45
CA GLN A 39 0.25 -0.43 -7.25
C GLN A 39 1.48 0.10 -7.98
N TRP A 40 1.29 0.68 -9.17
CA TRP A 40 2.36 1.39 -9.86
C TRP A 40 2.65 2.74 -9.15
N TYR A 41 3.93 3.04 -8.95
CA TYR A 41 4.43 4.29 -8.36
C TYR A 41 5.62 4.81 -9.18
N GLY A 42 5.34 5.69 -10.13
CA GLY A 42 6.36 6.15 -11.08
C GLY A 42 6.99 4.97 -11.81
N GLU A 43 8.31 4.82 -11.71
CA GLU A 43 9.08 3.70 -12.29
C GLU A 43 9.29 2.54 -11.30
N ARG A 44 8.43 2.41 -10.28
CA ARG A 44 8.51 1.38 -9.24
C ARG A 44 7.15 0.77 -8.97
N ILE A 45 7.14 -0.35 -8.25
CA ILE A 45 5.91 -0.98 -7.75
C ILE A 45 5.84 -0.80 -6.24
N LEU A 46 4.79 -0.15 -5.77
CA LEU A 46 4.46 -0.01 -4.35
C LEU A 46 3.66 -1.22 -3.87
N ILE A 47 4.10 -1.85 -2.78
CA ILE A 47 3.33 -2.91 -2.11
C ILE A 47 3.27 -2.70 -0.60
N SER A 48 2.17 -3.13 0.01
CA SER A 48 2.05 -3.32 1.46
C SER A 48 2.18 -4.80 1.83
N LYS A 49 2.78 -5.08 2.98
CA LYS A 49 3.00 -6.44 3.51
C LYS A 49 2.12 -6.71 4.73
N GLU A 50 1.76 -7.99 4.93
CA GLU A 50 1.05 -8.42 6.15
C GLU A 50 1.90 -8.15 7.41
N GLU A 51 3.22 -8.06 7.28
CA GLU A 51 4.10 -7.84 8.42
C GLU A 51 4.24 -6.36 8.83
N GLY A 52 3.65 -5.42 8.07
CA GLY A 52 3.64 -4.00 8.42
C GLY A 52 4.53 -3.09 7.57
N GLN A 53 5.25 -3.66 6.60
CA GLN A 53 6.12 -2.90 5.71
C GLN A 53 5.38 -2.33 4.51
N VAL A 54 5.86 -1.17 4.08
CA VAL A 54 5.63 -0.62 2.74
C VAL A 54 6.91 -0.79 1.95
N GLN A 55 6.83 -1.38 0.76
CA GLN A 55 7.99 -1.66 -0.09
C GLN A 55 7.84 -1.01 -1.47
N LEU A 56 8.97 -0.61 -2.04
CA LEU A 56 9.09 -0.26 -3.46
C LEU A 56 9.94 -1.31 -4.16
N LEU A 57 9.40 -1.90 -5.22
CA LEU A 57 10.04 -2.94 -6.00
C LEU A 57 10.46 -2.42 -7.38
N ASP A 58 11.53 -3.01 -7.91
CA ASP A 58 11.92 -2.86 -9.31
C ASP A 58 10.85 -3.46 -10.24
N PRO A 59 10.36 -2.73 -11.25
CA PRO A 59 9.30 -3.22 -12.13
C PRO A 59 9.80 -4.20 -13.20
N GLY A 60 11.11 -4.33 -13.38
CA GLY A 60 11.76 -5.25 -14.30
C GLY A 60 12.04 -6.62 -13.70
N SER A 61 12.36 -6.69 -12.41
CA SER A 61 12.72 -7.94 -11.70
C SER A 61 11.78 -8.32 -10.55
N GLY A 62 11.03 -7.36 -10.00
CA GLY A 62 10.27 -7.53 -8.76
C GLY A 62 11.12 -7.46 -7.49
N GLU A 63 12.41 -7.12 -7.59
CA GLU A 63 13.31 -7.03 -6.43
C GLU A 63 12.99 -5.81 -5.56
N THR A 64 13.04 -5.98 -4.23
CA THR A 64 12.84 -4.89 -3.28
C THR A 64 13.98 -3.88 -3.36
N GLN A 65 13.67 -2.64 -3.70
CA GLN A 65 14.59 -1.51 -3.72
C GLN A 65 14.52 -0.70 -2.41
N VAL A 66 13.33 -0.58 -1.83
CA VAL A 66 13.06 0.17 -0.59
C VAL A 66 12.11 -0.64 0.29
N GLU A 67 12.34 -0.63 1.59
CA GLU A 67 11.48 -1.22 2.61
C GLU A 67 11.37 -0.26 3.81
N ILE A 68 10.15 0.08 4.19
CA ILE A 68 9.85 1.04 5.26
C ILE A 68 8.87 0.40 6.24
N GLU A 69 9.22 0.42 7.53
CA GLU A 69 8.33 0.03 8.61
C GLU A 69 7.26 1.12 8.82
N SER A 70 5.98 0.77 8.70
CA SER A 70 4.90 1.76 8.81
C SER A 70 4.49 2.08 10.25
N GLY A 71 4.90 1.27 11.21
CA GLY A 71 4.39 1.34 12.59
C GLY A 71 2.94 0.82 12.75
N VAL A 72 2.39 0.17 11.72
CA VAL A 72 1.10 -0.52 11.71
C VAL A 72 1.31 -1.99 11.39
N ALA A 73 0.94 -2.87 12.31
CA ALA A 73 1.01 -4.32 12.07
C ALA A 73 -0.17 -4.78 11.20
N ARG A 74 0.07 -5.76 10.32
CA ARG A 74 -0.97 -6.40 9.49
C ARG A 74 -1.67 -5.41 8.60
N LEU A 75 -0.98 -4.92 7.57
CA LEU A 75 -1.62 -4.05 6.60
C LEU A 75 -2.67 -4.83 5.81
N ASP A 76 -3.85 -4.23 5.66
CA ASP A 76 -4.92 -4.77 4.80
C ASP A 76 -4.81 -4.14 3.40
N LYS A 77 -5.30 -4.85 2.38
CA LYS A 77 -5.33 -4.40 0.99
C LYS A 77 -6.05 -3.06 0.85
N ALA A 78 -7.15 -2.90 1.58
CA ALA A 78 -7.97 -1.72 1.52
C ALA A 78 -7.27 -0.48 2.10
N GLY A 79 -6.31 -0.65 3.01
CA GLY A 79 -5.78 0.43 3.83
C GLY A 79 -4.76 1.35 3.18
N LEU A 80 -4.28 1.04 1.97
CA LEU A 80 -3.20 1.77 1.29
C LEU A 80 -3.75 2.79 0.29
N VAL A 81 -3.49 4.08 0.56
CA VAL A 81 -3.76 5.20 -0.36
C VAL A 81 -2.55 6.13 -0.44
N ARG A 82 -2.43 6.82 -1.56
CA ARG A 82 -1.24 7.59 -1.94
C ARG A 82 -1.62 9.02 -2.34
N ASP A 83 -0.80 9.98 -1.91
CA ASP A 83 -0.69 11.31 -2.49
C ASP A 83 0.79 11.69 -2.64
N GLY A 84 1.26 11.86 -3.89
CA GLY A 84 2.67 12.03 -4.18
C GLY A 84 3.54 10.89 -3.60
N SER A 85 4.56 11.25 -2.82
CA SER A 85 5.45 10.35 -2.06
C SER A 85 4.82 9.78 -0.79
N ARG A 86 3.69 10.33 -0.34
CA ARG A 86 3.07 9.93 0.92
C ARG A 86 2.12 8.78 0.71
N VAL A 87 2.20 7.82 1.61
CA VAL A 87 1.28 6.69 1.72
C VAL A 87 0.66 6.71 3.10
N VAL A 88 -0.66 6.53 3.17
CA VAL A 88 -1.34 6.24 4.43
C VAL A 88 -1.70 4.78 4.45
N VAL A 89 -1.39 4.10 5.55
CA VAL A 89 -1.72 2.71 5.76
C VAL A 89 -2.58 2.52 7.00
N THR A 90 -3.51 1.59 6.92
CA THR A 90 -4.37 1.17 8.03
C THR A 90 -4.41 -0.35 8.14
N GLY A 91 -4.36 -0.85 9.37
CA GLY A 91 -4.49 -2.27 9.68
C GLY A 91 -5.85 -2.64 10.27
N PRO A 92 -6.18 -3.95 10.40
CA PRO A 92 -7.42 -4.47 10.96
C PRO A 92 -7.82 -3.91 12.33
N GLY A 93 -6.85 -3.55 13.17
CA GLY A 93 -7.10 -2.95 14.48
C GLY A 93 -7.28 -1.44 14.46
N GLY A 94 -7.59 -0.85 13.28
CA GLY A 94 -7.87 0.57 13.09
C GLY A 94 -6.69 1.51 13.33
N ARG A 95 -5.46 1.01 13.49
CA ARG A 95 -4.26 1.86 13.61
C ARG A 95 -3.92 2.45 12.25
N VAL A 96 -3.67 3.76 12.22
CA VAL A 96 -3.41 4.55 11.01
C VAL A 96 -2.03 5.17 11.11
N ALA A 97 -1.24 5.08 10.04
CA ALA A 97 0.06 5.76 9.93
C ALA A 97 0.27 6.35 8.55
N ALA A 98 0.97 7.48 8.51
CA ALA A 98 1.55 8.05 7.30
C ALA A 98 2.99 7.57 7.13
N VAL A 99 3.40 7.33 5.89
CA VAL A 99 4.74 6.92 5.48
C VAL A 99 5.14 7.83 4.32
N ASP A 100 6.33 8.42 4.37
CA ASP A 100 6.94 9.12 3.23
C ASP A 100 7.90 8.17 2.51
N LEU A 101 7.67 7.96 1.22
CA LEU A 101 8.43 7.03 0.39
C LEU A 101 9.80 7.59 -0.05
N ASP A 102 10.02 8.90 0.03
CA ASP A 102 11.25 9.53 -0.44
C ASP A 102 12.34 9.49 0.64
N ASP A 103 11.97 9.75 1.90
CA ASP A 103 12.90 9.76 3.03
C ASP A 103 12.75 8.58 4.00
N GLY A 104 11.69 7.77 3.85
CA GLY A 104 11.41 6.61 4.69
C GLY A 104 10.86 6.94 6.08
N SER A 105 10.52 8.21 6.34
CA SER A 105 9.91 8.61 7.60
C SER A 105 8.50 8.06 7.72
N ASN A 106 8.07 7.82 8.96
CA ASN A 106 6.70 7.39 9.25
C ASN A 106 6.18 8.02 10.54
N GLN A 107 4.86 8.20 10.61
CA GLN A 107 4.16 8.74 11.76
C GLN A 107 2.83 8.03 11.98
N VAL A 108 2.65 7.45 13.16
CA VAL A 108 1.34 6.96 13.60
C VAL A 108 0.44 8.16 13.90
N LEU A 109 -0.67 8.25 13.17
CA LEU A 109 -1.65 9.34 13.29
C LEU A 109 -2.69 9.05 14.39
N GLY A 110 -2.94 7.77 14.67
CA GLY A 110 -3.79 7.34 15.76
C GLY A 110 -4.43 5.98 15.50
N GLN A 111 -5.54 5.73 16.20
CA GLN A 111 -6.35 4.51 16.06
C GLN A 111 -7.83 4.89 15.99
N ILE A 112 -8.51 4.52 14.91
CA ILE A 112 -9.93 4.90 14.69
C ILE A 112 -10.84 4.13 15.64
N SER A 113 -10.73 2.81 15.63
CA SER A 113 -11.41 1.88 16.55
C SER A 113 -10.63 0.56 16.60
N ILE A 114 -11.21 -0.49 17.21
CA ILE A 114 -10.66 -1.85 17.18
C ILE A 114 -11.37 -2.75 16.16
N ASP A 115 -12.37 -2.20 15.44
CA ASP A 115 -13.08 -2.90 14.40
C ASP A 115 -12.32 -2.88 13.08
N TYR A 116 -12.59 -3.88 12.24
CA TYR A 116 -11.93 -4.02 10.94
C TYR A 116 -12.18 -2.81 10.04
N VAL A 117 -11.15 -2.42 9.31
CA VAL A 117 -11.18 -1.42 8.25
C VAL A 117 -11.09 -2.15 6.91
N TYR A 118 -12.22 -2.27 6.21
CA TYR A 118 -12.28 -2.89 4.88
C TYR A 118 -12.64 -1.91 3.76
N SER A 119 -13.11 -0.71 4.09
CA SER A 119 -13.35 0.32 3.08
C SER A 119 -12.03 0.86 2.56
N THR A 120 -11.92 1.04 1.25
CA THR A 120 -10.85 1.88 0.68
C THR A 120 -11.02 3.29 1.25
N PRO A 121 -10.03 3.83 1.97
CA PRO A 121 -10.09 5.17 2.52
C PRO A 121 -9.97 6.22 1.42
N LEU A 122 -10.32 7.45 1.73
CA LEU A 122 -10.12 8.60 0.86
C LEU A 122 -8.89 9.37 1.36
N LEU A 123 -8.03 9.80 0.44
CA LEU A 123 -7.03 10.82 0.71
C LEU A 123 -7.27 11.96 -0.29
N GLU A 124 -7.60 13.12 0.22
CA GLU A 124 -7.78 14.35 -0.56
C GLU A 124 -7.02 15.48 0.16
N ASP A 125 -6.11 16.12 -0.56
CA ASP A 125 -5.12 17.05 -0.01
C ASP A 125 -4.39 16.43 1.20
N ASP A 126 -4.57 17.00 2.39
CA ASP A 126 -3.99 16.51 3.63
C ASP A 126 -4.95 15.67 4.47
N LEU A 127 -6.18 15.43 4.01
CA LEU A 127 -7.21 14.76 4.79
C LEU A 127 -7.37 13.28 4.38
N TYR A 128 -6.95 12.39 5.27
CA TYR A 128 -7.21 10.96 5.18
C TYR A 128 -8.51 10.60 5.90
N VAL A 129 -9.52 10.13 5.18
CA VAL A 129 -10.81 9.71 5.74
C VAL A 129 -10.93 8.19 5.68
N VAL A 130 -11.17 7.57 6.84
CA VAL A 130 -11.30 6.12 6.98
C VAL A 130 -12.56 5.77 7.75
N ALA A 131 -13.19 4.66 7.35
CA ALA A 131 -14.35 4.09 8.00
C ALA A 131 -14.09 2.64 8.45
N THR A 132 -14.83 2.20 9.46
CA THR A 132 -14.72 0.84 10.04
C THR A 132 -16.01 0.05 9.79
N MET A 133 -15.95 -1.27 9.96
CA MET A 133 -17.15 -2.11 9.98
C MET A 133 -18.11 -1.79 11.13
N GLY A 134 -17.60 -1.22 12.22
CA GLY A 134 -18.41 -0.75 13.35
C GLY A 134 -19.24 0.50 13.03
N GLY A 135 -19.00 1.13 11.88
CA GLY A 135 -19.69 2.35 11.44
C GLY A 135 -19.02 3.64 11.93
N GLU A 136 -17.81 3.57 12.48
CA GLU A 136 -17.02 4.77 12.75
C GLU A 136 -16.50 5.37 11.44
N LEU A 137 -16.43 6.71 11.39
CA LEU A 137 -15.81 7.48 10.32
C LEU A 137 -14.91 8.53 10.96
N ARG A 138 -13.65 8.64 10.54
CA ARG A 138 -12.72 9.65 11.05
C ARG A 138 -11.82 10.19 9.96
N GLY A 139 -11.57 11.50 10.02
CA GLY A 139 -10.54 12.19 9.26
C GLY A 139 -9.25 12.37 10.07
N TYR A 140 -8.10 12.15 9.44
CA TYR A 140 -6.77 12.42 9.98
C TYR A 140 -6.08 13.42 9.05
N ARG A 141 -5.55 14.51 9.60
CA ARG A 141 -4.69 15.40 8.81
C ARG A 141 -3.27 14.87 8.77
N LEU A 142 -2.70 14.80 7.58
CA LEU A 142 -1.32 14.43 7.37
C LEU A 142 -0.40 15.60 7.77
N PRO A 143 0.78 15.30 8.34
CA PRO A 143 1.79 16.34 8.56
C PRO A 143 2.18 17.01 7.23
N PRO A 144 2.70 18.25 7.25
CA PRO A 144 3.31 18.87 6.06
C PRO A 144 4.54 18.07 5.59
N SER A 145 4.91 18.24 4.31
CA SER A 145 5.97 17.46 3.65
C SER A 145 7.31 18.08 4.00
#